data_AF-A0A3S2N8A9-F1
#
_entry.id   AF-A0A3S2N8A9-F1
#
_cell.length_a   1.000
_cell.length_b   1.000
_cell.length_c   1.000
_cell.angle_alpha   90.00
_cell.angle_beta   90.00
_cell.angle_gamma   90.00
#
_symmetry.space_group_name_H-M   'P 1'
#
loop_
_entity.id
_entity.type
_entity.pdbx_description
1 polymer ?
#
loop_
_entity_poly.entity_id
_entity_poly.type
_entity_poly.pdbx_seq_one_letter_code
_entity_poly.pdbx_strand_id
1 'polypeptide(L)'
;MSFSSASYSRKTMSVHGGAGGSDTRILRPSWVHGGLDLTDGFDLHFGDNKKATMQNLNDRLASYLEKVRRLEKENEQLERQIREWYKSRTVVSHDFSKYLDIIKDLQDKICLASKLNTKSALEIDNARLAADDFKMKYESELAMRMAVEADIAGLRRLLDDSNLRRMELESRCEGLREELILLKKDHEEELALLKKPVESQVNVVVDAPPTSDLNEAMKEIRDKYESLIAKNHMEIEMWYNKKILEVEHDVKKYSEDLKTSNTEIKELKSTFQRLQIDLESHLSMKASLEETLSETHIRFAVQLASLQEVVSSLEVQLSQIHRDIVSNGQEYSILLEVKTRLEKEIAEYRRLLEGEDESSKQVITKVITVVETVVDGKVVQSSKTVDVDVDNVE
;
A
#
# COMPACT_ATOMS: atom_id res chain seq x y z
N MET A 1 -3.37 38.06 -8.79
CA MET A 1 -1.94 38.05 -9.13
C MET A 1 -1.52 36.61 -9.36
N SER A 2 -0.95 36.37 -10.55
CA SER A 2 -0.15 35.24 -11.05
C SER A 2 -0.38 33.82 -10.50
N PHE A 3 -0.88 32.98 -11.40
CA PHE A 3 -0.81 31.52 -11.39
C PHE A 3 0.64 31.01 -11.37
N SER A 4 0.88 29.92 -10.62
CA SER A 4 2.06 29.05 -10.80
C SER A 4 1.60 27.60 -10.65
N SER A 5 1.21 26.99 -11.77
CA SER A 5 1.02 25.54 -11.86
C SER A 5 2.37 24.91 -12.16
N ALA A 6 2.93 24.17 -11.20
CA ALA A 6 4.15 23.40 -11.37
C ALA A 6 3.80 22.01 -11.92
N SER A 7 3.98 21.82 -13.23
CA SER A 7 3.81 20.52 -13.89
C SER A 7 4.99 19.59 -13.56
N TYR A 8 4.77 18.56 -12.74
CA TYR A 8 5.72 17.47 -12.57
C TYR A 8 5.58 16.48 -13.72
N SER A 9 6.44 16.62 -14.74
CA SER A 9 6.71 15.57 -15.72
C SER A 9 7.63 14.52 -15.09
N ARG A 10 7.14 13.31 -14.84
CA ARG A 10 8.00 12.15 -14.58
C ARG A 10 8.01 11.24 -15.80
N LYS A 11 9.16 11.30 -16.48
CA LYS A 11 9.63 10.45 -17.57
C LYS A 11 9.54 8.97 -17.19
N THR A 12 9.06 8.17 -18.13
CA THR A 12 9.22 6.72 -18.11
C THR A 12 10.68 6.37 -18.38
N MET A 13 11.26 5.51 -17.56
CA MET A 13 12.60 4.95 -17.78
C MET A 13 12.49 3.80 -18.77
N SER A 14 13.04 3.98 -19.97
CA SER A 14 13.29 2.90 -20.92
C SER A 14 14.57 2.19 -20.51
N VAL A 15 14.47 0.91 -20.14
CA VAL A 15 15.63 0.03 -19.95
C VAL A 15 15.98 -0.55 -21.32
N HIS A 16 17.01 0.01 -21.93
CA HIS A 16 17.73 -0.63 -23.05
C HIS A 16 18.55 -1.79 -22.49
N GLY A 17 18.03 -3.01 -22.64
CA GLY A 17 18.81 -4.24 -22.47
C GLY A 17 19.60 -4.50 -23.75
N GLY A 18 20.87 -4.13 -23.75
CA GLY A 18 21.84 -4.59 -24.75
C GLY A 18 22.44 -5.92 -24.32
N ALA A 19 22.42 -6.92 -25.21
CA ALA A 19 23.45 -7.95 -25.32
C ALA A 19 23.14 -8.88 -26.50
N GLY A 20 24.08 -9.03 -27.43
CA GLY A 20 24.20 -10.26 -28.23
C GLY A 20 23.65 -10.25 -29.65
N GLY A 21 24.00 -9.24 -30.47
CA GLY A 21 23.93 -9.37 -31.92
C GLY A 21 25.08 -10.24 -32.43
N SER A 22 24.80 -11.50 -32.74
CA SER A 22 25.68 -12.34 -33.56
C SER A 22 25.18 -12.31 -35.00
N ASP A 23 25.75 -11.41 -35.79
CA ASP A 23 25.59 -11.35 -37.25
C ASP A 23 26.15 -12.64 -37.89
N THR A 24 25.27 -13.58 -38.23
CA THR A 24 25.61 -14.67 -39.17
C THR A 24 25.25 -14.22 -40.58
N ARG A 25 26.20 -13.58 -41.27
CA ARG A 25 26.13 -13.39 -42.73
C ARG A 25 26.21 -14.75 -43.42
N ILE A 26 25.07 -15.27 -43.84
CA ILE A 26 24.99 -16.39 -44.78
C ILE A 26 25.30 -15.83 -46.17
N LEU A 27 26.54 -16.01 -46.63
CA LEU A 27 26.91 -15.79 -48.02
C LEU A 27 26.23 -16.89 -48.87
N ARG A 28 25.19 -16.49 -49.61
CA ARG A 28 24.66 -17.29 -50.73
C ARG A 28 25.71 -17.31 -51.85
N PRO A 29 26.19 -18.47 -52.32
CA PRO A 29 26.90 -18.51 -53.58
C PRO A 29 25.88 -18.35 -54.71
N SER A 30 25.93 -17.19 -55.35
CA SER A 30 25.33 -16.91 -56.64
C SER A 30 25.88 -17.90 -57.67
N TRP A 31 24.99 -18.64 -58.33
CA TRP A 31 25.35 -19.48 -59.47
C TRP A 31 25.71 -18.56 -60.63
N VAL A 32 27.01 -18.45 -60.92
CA VAL A 32 27.48 -17.89 -62.19
C VAL A 32 27.29 -18.96 -63.24
N HIS A 33 26.29 -18.76 -64.11
CA HIS A 33 26.15 -19.49 -65.37
C HIS A 33 27.37 -19.19 -66.24
N GLY A 34 28.36 -20.09 -66.21
CA GLY A 34 29.38 -20.19 -67.24
C GLY A 34 28.83 -20.97 -68.42
N GLY A 35 28.42 -20.26 -69.47
CA GLY A 35 28.08 -20.86 -70.76
C GLY A 35 29.30 -21.52 -71.37
N LEU A 36 29.12 -22.76 -71.84
CA LEU A 36 30.03 -23.42 -72.76
C LEU A 36 29.29 -23.56 -74.09
N ASP A 37 29.66 -22.66 -74.99
CA ASP A 37 29.41 -22.73 -76.42
C ASP A 37 30.35 -23.81 -77.00
N LEU A 38 29.77 -24.82 -77.64
CA LEU A 38 30.50 -25.75 -78.50
C LEU A 38 29.67 -25.97 -79.77
N THR A 39 29.83 -25.02 -80.69
CA THR A 39 29.46 -25.14 -82.09
C THR A 39 30.72 -25.09 -82.97
N ASP A 40 31.35 -26.24 -83.18
CA ASP A 40 32.18 -26.59 -84.35
C ASP A 40 32.58 -28.06 -84.17
N GLY A 41 32.41 -29.03 -85.07
CA GLY A 41 32.36 -29.00 -86.52
C GLY A 41 33.36 -30.05 -87.01
N PHE A 42 32.86 -31.22 -87.46
CA PHE A 42 33.57 -32.28 -88.22
C PHE A 42 34.69 -33.04 -87.45
N ASP A 43 34.99 -34.32 -87.64
CA ASP A 43 34.82 -35.23 -88.78
C ASP A 43 34.89 -36.70 -88.30
N LEU A 44 34.33 -37.59 -89.12
CA LEU A 44 34.22 -39.04 -88.95
C LEU A 44 35.59 -39.74 -88.91
N HIS A 45 36.00 -40.36 -87.79
CA HIS A 45 36.96 -41.50 -87.76
C HIS A 45 36.68 -42.44 -86.58
N PHE A 46 35.82 -43.44 -86.80
CA PHE A 46 35.50 -44.50 -85.84
C PHE A 46 36.62 -45.56 -85.81
N GLY A 47 37.69 -45.31 -85.03
CA GLY A 47 38.78 -46.28 -84.81
C GLY A 47 39.70 -45.97 -83.62
N ASP A 48 40.13 -44.70 -83.45
CA ASP A 48 41.19 -44.32 -82.50
C ASP A 48 40.71 -43.61 -81.20
N ASN A 49 39.41 -43.32 -81.07
CA ASN A 49 38.86 -42.50 -79.97
C ASN A 49 38.76 -43.18 -78.58
N LYS A 50 38.82 -44.51 -78.49
CA LYS A 50 38.70 -45.22 -77.20
C LYS A 50 39.98 -45.14 -76.36
N LYS A 51 41.13 -45.02 -77.01
CA LYS A 51 42.43 -44.99 -76.33
C LYS A 51 42.73 -43.61 -75.73
N ALA A 52 42.44 -42.54 -76.48
CA ALA A 52 42.59 -41.17 -76.00
C ALA A 52 41.63 -40.82 -74.85
N THR A 53 40.38 -41.32 -74.91
CA THR A 53 39.40 -41.14 -73.82
C THR A 53 39.79 -41.93 -72.56
N MET A 54 40.29 -43.17 -72.69
CA MET A 54 40.85 -43.94 -71.57
C MET A 54 42.08 -43.28 -70.94
N GLN A 55 42.92 -42.64 -71.75
CA GLN A 55 44.11 -41.95 -71.25
C GLN A 55 43.73 -40.68 -70.47
N ASN A 56 42.77 -39.88 -70.95
CA ASN A 56 42.25 -38.72 -70.23
C ASN A 56 41.61 -39.11 -68.88
N LEU A 57 40.86 -40.22 -68.85
CA LEU A 57 40.29 -40.78 -67.63
C LEU A 57 41.36 -41.23 -66.63
N ASN A 58 42.42 -41.88 -67.11
CA ASN A 58 43.55 -42.29 -66.29
C ASN A 58 44.33 -41.10 -65.73
N ASP A 59 44.57 -40.06 -66.53
CA ASP A 59 45.25 -38.83 -66.07
C ASP A 59 44.41 -38.11 -65.01
N ARG A 60 43.08 -38.09 -65.20
CA ARG A 60 42.16 -37.54 -64.21
C ARG A 60 42.14 -38.37 -62.91
N LEU A 61 42.15 -39.71 -63.01
CA LEU A 61 42.28 -40.61 -61.86
C LEU A 61 43.61 -40.41 -61.11
N ALA A 62 44.72 -40.24 -61.82
CA ALA A 62 46.01 -39.94 -61.22
C ALA A 62 45.99 -38.62 -60.45
N SER A 63 45.39 -37.57 -61.02
CA SER A 63 45.22 -36.27 -60.34
C SER A 63 44.33 -36.36 -59.10
N TYR A 64 43.28 -37.20 -59.12
CA TYR A 64 42.43 -37.45 -57.95
C TYR A 64 43.18 -38.22 -56.87
N LEU A 65 43.95 -39.25 -57.24
CA LEU A 65 44.78 -40.01 -56.28
C LEU A 65 45.84 -39.12 -55.63
N GLU A 66 46.45 -38.21 -56.39
CA GLU A 66 47.41 -37.26 -55.85
C GLU A 66 46.75 -36.22 -54.91
N LYS A 67 45.52 -35.80 -55.22
CA LYS A 67 44.72 -34.95 -54.33
C LYS A 67 44.33 -35.68 -53.03
N VAL A 68 43.93 -36.95 -53.11
CA VAL A 68 43.61 -37.78 -51.94
C VAL A 68 44.84 -37.91 -51.03
N ARG A 69 46.01 -38.26 -51.59
CA ARG A 69 47.26 -38.37 -50.81
C ARG A 69 47.65 -37.08 -50.10
N ARG A 70 47.44 -35.91 -50.74
CA ARG A 70 47.69 -34.60 -50.12
C ARG A 70 46.73 -34.33 -48.95
N LEU A 71 45.43 -34.60 -49.14
CA LEU A 71 44.44 -34.43 -48.08
C LEU A 71 44.64 -35.39 -46.91
N GLU A 72 45.05 -36.62 -47.17
CA GLU A 72 45.42 -37.59 -46.13
C GLU A 72 46.59 -37.06 -45.27
N LYS A 73 47.62 -36.49 -45.92
CA LYS A 73 48.78 -35.91 -45.23
C LYS A 73 48.41 -34.67 -44.41
N GLU A 74 47.54 -33.82 -44.92
CA GLU A 74 47.04 -32.63 -44.21
C GLU A 74 46.17 -33.03 -43.01
N ASN A 75 45.29 -34.04 -43.15
CA ASN A 75 44.51 -34.58 -42.04
C ASN A 75 45.41 -35.17 -40.95
N GLU A 76 46.43 -35.95 -41.31
CA GLU A 76 47.36 -36.52 -40.33
C GLU A 76 48.13 -35.44 -39.57
N GLN A 77 48.43 -34.31 -40.21
CA GLN A 77 49.05 -33.15 -39.57
C GLN A 77 48.10 -32.45 -38.60
N LEU A 78 46.84 -32.22 -39.00
CA LEU A 78 45.82 -31.62 -38.13
C LEU A 78 45.52 -32.51 -36.91
N GLU A 79 45.43 -33.82 -37.10
CA GLU A 79 45.24 -34.77 -36.00
C GLU A 79 46.41 -34.76 -35.00
N ARG A 80 47.65 -34.53 -35.47
CA ARG A 80 48.81 -34.35 -34.57
C ARG A 80 48.69 -33.06 -33.77
N GLN A 81 48.35 -31.94 -34.43
CA GLN A 81 48.18 -30.65 -33.76
C GLN A 81 47.07 -30.68 -32.71
N ILE A 82 45.94 -31.33 -33.01
CA ILE A 82 44.82 -31.50 -32.07
C ILE A 82 45.29 -32.32 -30.86
N ARG A 83 45.99 -33.44 -31.08
CA ARG A 83 46.53 -34.27 -29.99
C ARG A 83 47.51 -33.52 -29.10
N GLU A 84 48.41 -32.72 -29.68
CA GLU A 84 49.35 -31.89 -28.92
C GLU A 84 48.64 -30.77 -28.14
N TRP A 85 47.60 -30.17 -28.70
CA TRP A 85 46.78 -29.16 -28.01
C TRP A 85 46.07 -29.74 -26.78
N TYR A 86 45.49 -30.94 -26.90
CA TYR A 86 44.86 -31.61 -25.75
C TYR A 86 45.87 -32.07 -24.70
N LYS A 87 47.06 -32.53 -25.10
CA LYS A 87 48.13 -32.92 -24.16
C LYS A 87 48.73 -31.72 -23.40
N SER A 88 48.85 -30.57 -24.05
CA SER A 88 49.36 -29.34 -23.42
C SER A 88 48.30 -28.65 -22.55
N ARG A 89 47.02 -29.01 -22.69
CA ARG A 89 45.92 -28.49 -21.88
C ARG A 89 45.79 -29.30 -20.58
N THR A 90 46.54 -28.93 -19.55
CA THR A 90 46.25 -29.40 -18.18
C THR A 90 44.94 -28.76 -17.70
N VAL A 91 43.93 -29.57 -17.39
CA VAL A 91 42.67 -29.11 -16.78
C VAL A 91 42.98 -28.71 -15.33
N VAL A 92 43.11 -27.42 -15.06
CA VAL A 92 43.26 -26.89 -13.71
C VAL A 92 41.89 -26.88 -13.05
N SER A 93 41.50 -28.00 -12.44
CA SER A 93 40.34 -28.04 -11.55
C SER A 93 40.67 -27.24 -10.29
N HIS A 94 39.93 -26.16 -10.05
CA HIS A 94 40.08 -25.35 -8.83
C HIS A 94 39.16 -25.91 -7.74
N ASP A 95 39.72 -26.20 -6.56
CA ASP A 95 38.95 -26.73 -5.43
C ASP A 95 38.15 -25.61 -4.74
N PHE A 96 36.85 -25.53 -5.01
CA PHE A 96 35.96 -24.50 -4.44
C PHE A 96 35.38 -24.86 -3.06
N SER A 97 35.73 -26.01 -2.49
CA SER A 97 35.14 -26.52 -1.24
C SER A 97 35.22 -25.51 -0.08
N LYS A 98 36.30 -24.75 0.04
CA LYS A 98 36.47 -23.75 1.11
C LYS A 98 35.46 -22.59 1.02
N TYR A 99 35.03 -22.24 -0.19
CA TYR A 99 34.03 -21.18 -0.38
C TYR A 99 32.63 -21.67 -0.05
N LEU A 100 32.33 -22.96 -0.22
CA LEU A 100 31.02 -23.53 0.12
C LEU A 100 30.76 -23.47 1.63
N ASP A 101 31.76 -23.76 2.45
CA ASP A 101 31.64 -23.66 3.91
C ASP A 101 31.37 -22.21 4.35
N ILE A 102 32.09 -21.24 3.77
CA ILE A 102 31.89 -19.81 4.05
C ILE A 102 30.48 -19.35 3.60
N ILE A 103 30.03 -19.80 2.42
CA ILE A 103 28.68 -19.48 1.91
C ILE A 103 27.61 -20.04 2.85
N LYS A 104 27.78 -21.27 3.34
CA LYS A 104 26.85 -21.89 4.28
C LYS A 104 26.79 -21.11 5.60
N ASP A 105 27.94 -20.74 6.17
CA ASP A 105 28.01 -19.91 7.38
C ASP A 105 27.33 -18.55 7.19
N LEU A 106 27.46 -17.94 6.01
CA LEU A 106 26.79 -16.68 5.68
C LEU A 106 25.27 -16.87 5.54
N GLN A 107 24.82 -17.96 4.92
CA GLN A 107 23.40 -18.28 4.82
C GLN A 107 22.78 -18.51 6.20
N ASP A 108 23.47 -19.19 7.11
CA ASP A 108 23.01 -19.41 8.48
C ASP A 108 22.92 -18.08 9.26
N LYS A 109 23.90 -17.20 9.11
CA LYS A 109 23.85 -15.84 9.70
C LYS A 109 22.68 -15.02 9.17
N ILE A 110 22.41 -15.07 7.87
CA ILE A 110 21.26 -14.38 7.25
C ILE A 110 19.95 -14.96 7.78
N CYS A 111 19.84 -16.29 7.91
CA CYS A 111 18.67 -16.95 8.46
C CYS A 111 18.41 -16.55 9.92
N LEU A 112 19.45 -16.52 10.75
CA LEU A 112 19.36 -16.07 12.13
C LEU A 112 18.98 -14.59 12.23
N ALA A 113 19.60 -13.72 11.44
CA ALA A 113 19.26 -12.30 11.39
C ALA A 113 17.81 -12.07 10.95
N SER A 114 17.33 -12.82 9.95
CA SER A 114 15.95 -12.78 9.50
C SER A 114 14.98 -13.19 10.62
N LYS A 115 15.25 -14.28 11.34
CA LYS A 115 14.44 -14.72 12.49
C LYS A 115 14.44 -13.72 13.63
N LEU A 116 15.57 -13.08 13.92
CA LEU A 116 15.64 -12.04 14.93
C LEU A 116 14.85 -10.79 14.51
N ASN A 117 14.94 -10.41 13.24
CA ASN A 117 14.19 -9.28 12.71
C ASN A 117 12.67 -9.53 12.77
N THR A 118 12.19 -10.72 12.38
CA THR A 118 10.77 -11.07 12.51
C THR A 118 10.32 -11.08 13.96
N LYS A 119 11.13 -11.61 14.89
CA LYS A 119 10.84 -11.56 16.33
C LYS A 119 10.74 -10.12 16.84
N SER A 120 11.69 -9.25 16.50
CA SER A 120 11.65 -7.85 16.91
C SER A 120 10.46 -7.10 16.30
N ALA A 121 10.10 -7.38 15.04
CA ALA A 121 8.90 -6.81 14.42
C ALA A 121 7.62 -7.22 15.18
N LEU A 122 7.49 -8.49 15.57
CA LEU A 122 6.36 -8.96 16.38
C LEU A 122 6.32 -8.32 17.77
N GLU A 123 7.48 -8.14 18.42
CA GLU A 123 7.56 -7.44 19.70
C GLU A 123 7.15 -5.96 19.60
N ILE A 124 7.53 -5.29 18.50
CA ILE A 124 7.10 -3.92 18.20
C ILE A 124 5.60 -3.85 17.98
N ASP A 125 5.05 -4.76 17.19
CA ASP A 125 3.61 -4.80 16.92
C ASP A 125 2.81 -5.08 18.19
N ASN A 126 3.29 -6.00 19.05
CA ASN A 126 2.67 -6.27 20.35
C ASN A 126 2.71 -5.04 21.27
N ALA A 127 3.87 -4.38 21.39
CA ALA A 127 4.01 -3.16 22.19
C ALA A 127 3.11 -2.04 21.68
N ARG A 128 2.94 -1.92 20.35
CA ARG A 128 2.03 -0.96 19.72
C ARG A 128 0.57 -1.26 20.04
N LEU A 129 0.14 -2.52 19.89
CA LEU A 129 -1.23 -2.94 20.23
C LEU A 129 -1.53 -2.71 21.71
N ALA A 130 -0.59 -3.02 22.60
CA ALA A 130 -0.73 -2.74 24.03
C ALA A 130 -0.85 -1.23 24.31
N ALA A 131 -0.07 -0.39 23.63
CA ALA A 131 -0.16 1.07 23.77
C ALA A 131 -1.51 1.60 23.28
N ASP A 132 -2.02 1.11 22.15
CA ASP A 132 -3.33 1.47 21.62
C ASP A 132 -4.47 1.03 22.56
N ASP A 133 -4.37 -0.16 23.16
CA ASP A 133 -5.32 -0.64 24.18
C ASP A 133 -5.33 0.26 25.42
N PHE A 134 -4.15 0.67 25.92
CA PHE A 134 -4.07 1.60 27.05
C PHE A 134 -4.60 2.98 26.70
N LYS A 135 -4.37 3.45 25.47
CA LYS A 135 -4.90 4.72 24.99
C LYS A 135 -6.43 4.69 24.94
N MET A 136 -7.02 3.64 24.38
CA MET A 136 -8.48 3.47 24.34
C MET A 136 -9.09 3.43 25.75
N LYS A 137 -8.44 2.70 26.68
CA LYS A 137 -8.87 2.67 28.09
C LYS A 137 -8.79 4.05 28.75
N TYR A 138 -7.69 4.76 28.52
CA TYR A 138 -7.52 6.12 29.05
C TYR A 138 -8.58 7.08 28.52
N GLU A 139 -8.88 7.06 27.22
CA GLU A 139 -9.91 7.90 26.61
C GLU A 139 -11.31 7.58 27.15
N SER A 140 -11.62 6.29 27.35
CA SER A 140 -12.89 5.88 27.97
C SER A 140 -13.01 6.34 29.43
N GLU A 141 -11.96 6.16 30.23
CA GLU A 141 -11.93 6.61 31.63
C GLU A 141 -12.00 8.14 31.73
N LEU A 142 -11.32 8.86 30.85
CA LEU A 142 -11.40 10.32 30.78
C LEU A 142 -12.82 10.77 30.46
N ALA A 143 -13.49 10.14 29.50
CA ALA A 143 -14.88 10.44 29.16
C ALA A 143 -15.82 10.19 30.35
N MET A 144 -15.67 9.05 31.05
CA MET A 144 -16.45 8.76 32.26
C MET A 144 -16.18 9.78 33.37
N ARG A 145 -14.91 10.14 33.59
CA ARG A 145 -14.54 11.17 34.57
C ARG A 145 -15.18 12.51 34.25
N MET A 146 -15.13 12.96 33.00
CA MET A 146 -15.74 14.22 32.58
C MET A 146 -17.27 14.22 32.78
N ALA A 147 -17.93 13.09 32.52
CA ALA A 147 -19.37 12.95 32.79
C ALA A 147 -19.67 13.08 34.29
N VAL A 148 -18.92 12.39 35.14
CA VAL A 148 -19.06 12.48 36.61
C VAL A 148 -18.75 13.89 37.13
N GLU A 149 -17.72 14.56 36.59
CA GLU A 149 -17.42 15.95 36.95
C GLU A 149 -18.56 16.91 36.56
N ALA A 150 -19.18 16.70 35.39
CA ALA A 150 -20.35 17.47 34.96
C ALA A 150 -21.55 17.23 35.90
N ASP A 151 -21.80 15.98 36.30
CA ASP A 151 -22.85 15.63 37.27
C ASP A 151 -22.60 16.28 38.64
N ILE A 152 -21.37 16.22 39.15
CA ILE A 152 -21.00 16.90 40.41
C ILE A 152 -21.23 18.41 40.31
N ALA A 153 -20.85 19.04 39.20
CA ALA A 153 -21.09 20.45 38.97
C ALA A 153 -22.61 20.77 38.89
N GLY A 154 -23.41 19.87 38.34
CA GLY A 154 -24.87 19.95 38.36
C GLY A 154 -25.45 19.83 39.77
N LEU A 155 -25.00 18.85 40.56
CA LEU A 155 -25.43 18.65 41.94
C LEU A 155 -25.07 19.84 42.84
N ARG A 156 -23.90 20.45 42.65
CA ARG A 156 -23.52 21.68 43.36
C ARG A 156 -24.48 22.83 43.06
N ARG A 157 -24.83 23.03 41.78
CA ARG A 157 -25.84 24.04 41.40
C ARG A 157 -27.20 23.76 42.03
N LEU A 158 -27.66 22.51 42.02
CA LEU A 158 -28.92 22.13 42.68
C LEU A 158 -28.90 22.34 44.20
N LEU A 159 -27.76 22.14 44.84
CA LEU A 159 -27.57 22.44 46.26
C LEU A 159 -27.67 23.95 46.52
N ASP A 160 -27.00 24.75 45.69
CA ASP A 160 -27.04 26.22 45.78
C ASP A 160 -28.48 26.75 45.57
N ASP A 161 -29.19 26.26 44.55
CA ASP A 161 -30.60 26.59 44.29
C ASP A 161 -31.51 26.20 45.46
N SER A 162 -31.26 25.03 46.07
CA SER A 162 -32.03 24.56 47.23
C SER A 162 -31.75 25.40 48.47
N ASN A 163 -30.50 25.82 48.66
CA ASN A 163 -30.13 26.74 49.74
C ASN A 163 -30.75 28.13 49.55
N LEU A 164 -30.80 28.64 48.31
CA LEU A 164 -31.47 29.90 48.00
C LEU A 164 -32.96 29.82 48.34
N ARG A 165 -33.65 28.78 47.89
CA ARG A 165 -35.07 28.55 48.23
C ARG A 165 -35.30 28.40 49.73
N ARG A 166 -34.39 27.74 50.45
CA ARG A 166 -34.45 27.64 51.91
C ARG A 166 -34.35 29.02 52.55
N MET A 167 -33.39 29.86 52.14
CA MET A 167 -33.23 31.22 52.65
C MET A 167 -34.44 32.10 52.33
N GLU A 168 -35.03 32.00 51.13
CA GLU A 168 -36.26 32.69 50.77
C GLU A 168 -37.44 32.30 51.68
N LEU A 169 -37.61 31.00 51.95
CA LEU A 169 -38.63 30.50 52.86
C LEU A 169 -38.38 30.93 54.31
N GLU A 170 -37.13 30.89 54.76
CA GLU A 170 -36.74 31.35 56.10
C GLU A 170 -37.06 32.85 56.28
N SER A 171 -36.68 33.68 55.31
CA SER A 171 -37.01 35.11 55.31
C SER A 171 -38.53 35.36 55.31
N ARG A 172 -39.29 34.60 54.52
CA ARG A 172 -40.76 34.68 54.54
C ARG A 172 -41.35 34.26 55.90
N CYS A 173 -40.81 33.21 56.52
CA CYS A 173 -41.23 32.78 57.86
C CYS A 173 -40.89 33.84 58.92
N GLU A 174 -39.74 34.48 58.83
CA GLU A 174 -39.34 35.58 59.71
C GLU A 174 -40.26 36.79 59.54
N GLY A 175 -40.52 37.23 58.30
CA GLY A 175 -41.46 38.31 58.03
C GLY A 175 -42.86 38.03 58.59
N LEU A 176 -43.39 36.82 58.41
CA LEU A 176 -44.67 36.42 59.00
C LEU A 176 -44.65 36.41 60.54
N ARG A 177 -43.52 36.08 61.17
CA ARG A 177 -43.39 36.17 62.64
C ARG A 177 -43.37 37.62 63.10
N GLU A 178 -42.68 38.50 62.38
CA GLU A 178 -42.66 39.94 62.67
C GLU A 178 -44.06 40.54 62.56
N GLU A 179 -44.79 40.24 61.48
CA GLU A 179 -46.20 40.64 61.30
C GLU A 179 -47.08 40.16 62.46
N LEU A 180 -46.90 38.91 62.92
CA LEU A 180 -47.66 38.35 64.04
C LEU A 180 -47.35 39.08 65.37
N ILE A 181 -46.08 39.44 65.59
CA ILE A 181 -45.66 40.24 66.76
C ILE A 181 -46.27 41.63 66.71
N LEU A 182 -46.20 42.31 65.56
CA LEU A 182 -46.80 43.63 65.36
C LEU A 182 -48.32 43.58 65.61
N LEU A 183 -49.02 42.63 65.02
CA LEU A 183 -50.46 42.48 65.19
C LEU A 183 -50.87 42.22 66.65
N LYS A 184 -50.07 41.44 67.40
CA LYS A 184 -50.29 41.23 68.84
C LYS A 184 -50.08 42.51 69.64
N LYS A 185 -49.02 43.25 69.34
CA LYS A 185 -48.74 44.54 70.00
C LYS A 185 -49.84 45.55 69.71
N ASP A 186 -50.27 45.67 68.46
CA ASP A 186 -51.36 46.56 68.06
C ASP A 186 -52.66 46.19 68.79
N HIS A 187 -52.97 44.89 68.89
CA HIS A 187 -54.13 44.42 69.65
C HIS A 187 -54.02 44.72 71.16
N GLU A 188 -52.84 44.57 71.76
CA GLU A 188 -52.60 44.92 73.16
C GLU A 188 -52.76 46.44 73.40
N GLU A 189 -52.28 47.27 72.47
CA GLU A 189 -52.45 48.72 72.50
C GLU A 189 -53.93 49.12 72.35
N GLU A 190 -54.67 48.52 71.41
CA GLU A 190 -56.12 48.72 71.26
C GLU A 190 -56.89 48.29 72.51
N LEU A 191 -56.57 47.14 73.09
CA LEU A 191 -57.16 46.70 74.36
C LEU A 191 -56.80 47.64 75.51
N ALA A 192 -55.60 48.20 75.55
CA ALA A 192 -55.21 49.19 76.54
C ALA A 192 -55.98 50.52 76.35
N LEU A 193 -56.24 50.91 75.11
CA LEU A 193 -57.08 52.07 74.78
C LEU A 193 -58.55 51.84 75.14
N LEU A 194 -59.08 50.64 74.92
CA LEU A 194 -60.45 50.25 75.29
C LEU A 194 -60.64 50.03 76.81
N LYS A 195 -59.59 49.59 77.51
CA LYS A 195 -59.56 49.41 78.97
C LYS A 195 -59.27 50.70 79.74
N LYS A 196 -58.69 51.72 79.09
CA LYS A 196 -58.76 53.08 79.64
C LYS A 196 -60.24 53.42 79.76
N PRO A 197 -60.73 53.84 80.94
CA PRO A 197 -62.06 54.41 81.02
C PRO A 197 -62.16 55.49 79.96
N VAL A 198 -63.25 55.53 79.19
CA VAL A 198 -63.67 56.74 78.49
C VAL A 198 -64.10 57.76 79.55
N GLU A 199 -63.17 58.18 80.40
CA GLU A 199 -63.27 59.43 81.15
C GLU A 199 -62.62 60.49 80.27
N SER A 200 -63.41 60.91 79.29
CA SER A 200 -63.24 62.18 78.62
C SER A 200 -64.60 62.87 78.56
N GLN A 201 -65.23 63.00 79.72
CA GLN A 201 -65.76 64.32 80.07
C GLN A 201 -64.56 65.24 80.29
N VAL A 202 -63.97 65.71 79.20
CA VAL A 202 -63.12 66.88 79.25
C VAL A 202 -64.08 68.06 79.33
N ASN A 203 -64.47 68.40 80.55
CA ASN A 203 -64.97 69.73 80.84
C ASN A 203 -63.75 70.65 80.78
N VAL A 204 -63.50 71.24 79.61
CA VAL A 204 -62.51 72.31 79.42
C VAL A 204 -63.03 73.52 80.20
N VAL A 205 -62.59 73.68 81.45
CA VAL A 205 -62.62 74.98 82.09
C VAL A 205 -61.57 75.81 81.37
N VAL A 206 -62.07 76.69 80.50
CA VAL A 206 -61.34 77.77 79.88
C VAL A 206 -60.85 78.69 80.99
N ASP A 207 -59.65 78.43 81.52
CA ASP A 207 -58.84 79.51 82.06
C ASP A 207 -58.06 80.06 80.87
N ALA A 208 -58.45 81.25 80.42
CA ALA A 208 -57.80 81.95 79.33
C ALA A 208 -56.58 82.69 79.90
N PRO A 209 -55.35 82.17 79.76
CA PRO A 209 -54.17 83.01 79.86
C PRO A 209 -54.26 84.09 78.76
N PRO A 210 -53.72 85.29 79.03
CA PRO A 210 -54.05 86.51 78.30
C PRO A 210 -53.75 86.36 76.82
N THR A 211 -54.77 86.55 75.98
CA THR A 211 -54.74 86.79 74.53
C THR A 211 -53.38 86.51 73.88
N SER A 212 -53.02 85.23 73.72
CA SER A 212 -52.04 84.86 72.70
C SER A 212 -52.70 85.19 71.38
N ASP A 213 -52.04 86.02 70.59
CA ASP A 213 -52.57 86.58 69.35
C ASP A 213 -53.09 85.43 68.47
N LEU A 214 -54.41 85.33 68.29
CA LEU A 214 -55.05 84.28 67.47
C LEU A 214 -54.45 84.27 66.05
N ASN A 215 -53.97 85.44 65.62
CA ASN A 215 -53.28 85.62 64.37
C ASN A 215 -51.91 84.93 64.35
N GLU A 216 -51.18 84.91 65.47
CA GLU A 216 -49.91 84.20 65.64
C GLU A 216 -50.13 82.67 65.69
N ALA A 217 -51.18 82.18 66.37
CA ALA A 217 -51.52 80.75 66.38
C ALA A 217 -52.00 80.25 65.00
N MET A 218 -52.83 81.03 64.28
CA MET A 218 -53.23 80.73 62.90
C MET A 218 -52.05 80.76 61.93
N LYS A 219 -51.09 81.68 62.15
CA LYS A 219 -49.85 81.74 61.38
C LYS A 219 -48.97 80.53 61.65
N GLU A 220 -48.79 80.13 62.91
CA GLU A 220 -48.06 78.91 63.27
C GLU A 220 -48.66 77.64 62.63
N ILE A 221 -50.00 77.54 62.60
CA ILE A 221 -50.69 76.42 61.95
C ILE A 221 -50.45 76.44 60.44
N ARG A 222 -50.53 77.62 59.79
CA ARG A 222 -50.18 77.76 58.36
C ARG A 222 -48.72 77.37 58.11
N ASP A 223 -47.78 77.89 58.88
CA ASP A 223 -46.36 77.62 58.73
C ASP A 223 -46.06 76.11 58.89
N LYS A 224 -46.75 75.42 59.80
CA LYS A 224 -46.66 73.95 59.97
C LYS A 224 -47.21 73.20 58.75
N TYR A 225 -48.36 73.60 58.23
CA TYR A 225 -48.93 72.96 57.02
C TYR A 225 -48.08 73.24 55.79
N GLU A 226 -47.58 74.46 55.61
CA GLU A 226 -46.74 74.85 54.48
C GLU A 226 -45.39 74.11 54.54
N SER A 227 -44.80 73.97 55.74
CA SER A 227 -43.62 73.13 55.96
C SER A 227 -43.87 71.64 55.66
N LEU A 228 -45.03 71.11 56.07
CA LEU A 228 -45.41 69.72 55.80
C LEU A 228 -45.63 69.47 54.30
N ILE A 229 -46.30 70.38 53.60
CA ILE A 229 -46.53 70.31 52.16
C ILE A 229 -45.20 70.38 51.42
N ALA A 230 -44.30 71.29 51.81
CA ALA A 230 -42.97 71.41 51.21
C ALA A 230 -42.14 70.13 51.42
N LYS A 231 -42.16 69.54 52.62
CA LYS A 231 -41.50 68.27 52.91
C LYS A 231 -42.09 67.12 52.09
N ASN A 232 -43.41 66.98 52.06
CA ASN A 232 -44.08 65.96 51.24
C ASN A 232 -43.75 66.12 49.76
N HIS A 233 -43.72 67.34 49.23
CA HIS A 233 -43.38 67.59 47.84
C HIS A 233 -41.93 67.17 47.54
N MET A 234 -40.99 67.52 48.41
CA MET A 234 -39.58 67.14 48.28
C MET A 234 -39.38 65.63 48.39
N GLU A 235 -40.08 64.95 49.31
CA GLU A 235 -40.02 63.49 49.47
C GLU A 235 -40.59 62.77 48.23
N ILE A 236 -41.70 63.27 47.69
CA ILE A 236 -42.30 62.75 46.45
C ILE A 236 -41.35 62.94 45.26
N GLU A 237 -40.73 64.11 45.10
CA GLU A 237 -39.74 64.36 44.04
C GLU A 237 -38.51 63.48 44.19
N MET A 238 -37.99 63.30 45.40
CA MET A 238 -36.87 62.40 45.67
C MET A 238 -37.23 60.95 45.35
N TRP A 239 -38.45 60.52 45.71
CA TRP A 239 -38.93 59.18 45.40
C TRP A 239 -39.08 58.96 43.90
N TYR A 240 -39.68 59.92 43.17
CA TYR A 240 -39.79 59.86 41.71
C TYR A 240 -38.42 59.85 41.04
N ASN A 241 -37.51 60.73 41.44
CA ASN A 241 -36.15 60.77 40.90
C ASN A 241 -35.40 59.46 41.15
N LYS A 242 -35.52 58.90 42.36
CA LYS A 242 -34.94 57.59 42.67
C LYS A 242 -35.52 56.49 41.78
N LYS A 243 -36.83 56.50 41.55
CA LYS A 243 -37.49 55.49 40.71
C LYS A 243 -37.11 55.63 39.23
N ILE A 244 -37.00 56.86 38.72
CA ILE A 244 -36.53 57.12 37.36
C ILE A 244 -35.08 56.62 37.19
N LEU A 245 -34.20 56.93 38.14
CA LEU A 245 -32.81 56.47 38.10
C LEU A 245 -32.69 54.94 38.13
N GLU A 246 -33.51 54.26 38.92
CA GLU A 246 -33.57 52.80 38.98
C GLU A 246 -34.01 52.22 37.62
N VAL A 247 -35.08 52.76 37.03
CA VAL A 247 -35.57 52.32 35.72
C VAL A 247 -34.55 52.62 34.61
N GLU A 248 -33.90 53.78 34.61
CA GLU A 248 -32.85 54.12 33.65
C GLU A 248 -31.65 53.17 33.75
N HIS A 249 -31.27 52.81 34.97
CA HIS A 249 -30.20 51.86 35.21
C HIS A 249 -30.57 50.45 34.73
N ASP A 250 -31.80 50.00 35.00
CA ASP A 250 -32.28 48.70 34.51
C ASP A 250 -32.37 48.66 32.98
N VAL A 251 -32.87 49.73 32.34
CA VAL A 251 -32.89 49.86 30.87
C VAL A 251 -31.48 49.81 30.29
N LYS A 252 -30.49 50.44 30.94
CA LYS A 252 -29.08 50.36 30.52
C LYS A 252 -28.55 48.94 30.61
N LYS A 253 -28.78 48.25 31.73
CA LYS A 253 -28.40 46.84 31.92
C LYS A 253 -29.04 45.94 30.85
N TYR A 254 -30.36 46.01 30.67
CA TYR A 254 -31.05 45.23 29.64
C TYR A 254 -30.55 45.56 28.23
N SER A 255 -30.19 46.82 27.95
CA SER A 255 -29.59 47.21 26.66
C SER A 255 -28.20 46.61 26.46
N GLU A 256 -27.37 46.58 27.50
CA GLU A 256 -26.04 45.96 27.48
C GLU A 256 -26.15 44.44 27.30
N ASP A 257 -26.99 43.78 28.09
CA ASP A 257 -27.24 42.33 28.00
C ASP A 257 -27.80 41.94 26.62
N LEU A 258 -28.69 42.76 26.04
CA LEU A 258 -29.20 42.53 24.69
C LEU A 258 -28.09 42.68 23.63
N LYS A 259 -27.15 43.62 23.82
CA LYS A 259 -26.02 43.81 22.90
C LYS A 259 -25.04 42.64 22.99
N THR A 260 -24.68 42.19 24.19
CA THR A 260 -23.78 41.05 24.40
C THR A 260 -24.37 39.76 23.84
N SER A 261 -25.65 39.49 24.12
CA SER A 261 -26.36 38.34 23.54
C SER A 261 -26.40 38.39 22.02
N ASN A 262 -26.63 39.57 21.42
CA ASN A 262 -26.62 39.73 19.97
C ASN A 262 -25.22 39.53 19.36
N THR A 263 -24.15 39.96 20.03
CA THR A 263 -22.78 39.67 19.58
C THR A 263 -22.46 38.18 19.66
N GLU A 264 -22.84 37.50 20.75
CA GLU A 264 -22.66 36.05 20.90
C GLU A 264 -23.42 35.26 19.83
N ILE A 265 -24.67 35.64 19.54
CA ILE A 265 -25.47 35.01 18.47
C ILE A 265 -24.78 35.20 17.10
N LYS A 266 -24.22 36.38 16.83
CA LYS A 266 -23.51 36.63 15.56
C LYS A 266 -22.23 35.82 15.46
N GLU A 267 -21.47 35.71 16.54
CA GLU A 267 -20.26 34.89 16.60
C GLU A 267 -20.59 33.41 16.40
N LEU A 268 -21.60 32.88 17.11
CA LEU A 268 -22.08 31.51 16.94
C LEU A 268 -22.58 31.23 15.52
N LYS A 269 -23.28 32.18 14.90
CA LYS A 269 -23.73 32.05 13.51
C LYS A 269 -22.54 32.03 12.54
N SER A 270 -21.53 32.86 12.77
CA SER A 270 -20.32 32.89 11.94
C SER A 270 -19.50 31.61 12.09
N THR A 271 -19.35 31.09 13.31
CA THR A 271 -18.65 29.81 13.56
C THR A 271 -19.41 28.63 12.95
N PHE A 272 -20.74 28.62 13.05
CA PHE A 272 -21.59 27.62 12.40
C PHE A 272 -21.41 27.63 10.88
N GLN A 273 -21.46 28.80 10.24
CA GLN A 273 -21.24 28.92 8.80
C GLN A 273 -19.85 28.45 8.38
N ARG A 274 -18.81 28.79 9.16
CA ARG A 274 -17.45 28.30 8.91
C ARG A 274 -17.37 26.78 8.99
N LEU A 275 -17.91 26.18 10.04
CA LEU A 275 -17.95 24.72 10.21
C LEU A 275 -18.74 24.02 9.10
N GLN A 276 -19.81 24.65 8.61
CA GLN A 276 -20.58 24.14 7.48
C GLN A 276 -19.77 24.13 6.18
N ILE A 277 -19.00 25.19 5.91
CA ILE A 277 -18.09 25.27 4.75
C ILE A 277 -16.98 24.23 4.88
N ASP A 278 -16.38 24.08 6.07
CA ASP A 278 -15.35 23.07 6.33
C ASP A 278 -15.91 21.65 6.11
N LEU A 279 -17.14 21.38 6.56
CA LEU A 279 -17.82 20.11 6.33
C LEU A 279 -18.03 19.84 4.82
N GLU A 280 -18.54 20.82 4.07
CA GLU A 280 -18.74 20.69 2.62
C GLU A 280 -17.42 20.49 1.87
N SER A 281 -16.36 21.20 2.28
CA SER A 281 -15.00 21.02 1.74
C SER A 281 -14.47 19.62 2.01
N HIS A 282 -14.61 19.10 3.24
CA HIS A 282 -14.20 17.74 3.58
C HIS A 282 -14.98 16.68 2.82
N LEU A 283 -16.29 16.87 2.62
CA LEU A 283 -17.11 15.97 1.81
C LEU A 283 -16.66 15.96 0.34
N SER A 284 -16.37 17.13 -0.23
CA SER A 284 -15.81 17.23 -1.59
C SER A 284 -14.44 16.55 -1.71
N MET A 285 -13.55 16.76 -0.73
CA MET A 285 -12.24 16.10 -0.67
C MET A 285 -12.39 14.58 -0.58
N LYS A 286 -13.28 14.09 0.29
CA LYS A 286 -13.57 12.65 0.41
C LYS A 286 -14.03 12.07 -0.93
N ALA A 287 -14.99 12.70 -1.60
CA ALA A 287 -15.49 12.23 -2.89
C ALA A 287 -14.37 12.16 -3.94
N SER A 288 -13.49 13.17 -4.01
CA SER A 288 -12.36 13.16 -4.95
C SER A 288 -11.33 12.06 -4.66
N LEU A 289 -11.11 11.74 -3.38
CA LEU A 289 -10.21 10.66 -2.96
C LEU A 289 -10.81 9.28 -3.26
N GLU A 290 -12.11 9.10 -3.03
CA GLU A 290 -12.84 7.88 -3.38
C GLU A 290 -12.84 7.65 -4.91
N GLU A 291 -13.01 8.70 -5.70
CA GLU A 291 -12.91 8.64 -7.16
C GLU A 291 -11.50 8.25 -7.62
N THR A 292 -10.47 8.91 -7.08
CA THR A 292 -9.06 8.57 -7.40
C THR A 292 -8.73 7.13 -7.00
N LEU A 293 -9.21 6.68 -5.83
CA LEU A 293 -9.02 5.31 -5.37
C LEU A 293 -9.69 4.32 -6.35
N SER A 294 -10.95 4.56 -6.72
CA SER A 294 -11.68 3.75 -7.70
C SER A 294 -10.96 3.70 -9.04
N GLU A 295 -10.51 4.85 -9.57
CA GLU A 295 -9.76 4.93 -10.82
C GLU A 295 -8.45 4.13 -10.76
N THR A 296 -7.71 4.22 -9.65
CA THR A 296 -6.48 3.44 -9.49
C THR A 296 -6.74 1.95 -9.40
N HIS A 297 -7.81 1.53 -8.71
CA HIS A 297 -8.22 0.13 -8.67
C HIS A 297 -8.59 -0.40 -10.05
N ILE A 298 -9.40 0.35 -10.82
CA ILE A 298 -9.78 -0.03 -12.19
C ILE A 298 -8.53 -0.13 -13.07
N ARG A 299 -7.61 0.84 -12.99
CA ARG A 299 -6.36 0.82 -13.75
C ARG A 299 -5.52 -0.42 -13.44
N PHE A 300 -5.35 -0.75 -12.15
CA PHE A 300 -4.59 -1.94 -11.76
C PHE A 300 -5.30 -3.24 -12.14
N ALA A 301 -6.63 -3.29 -12.06
CA ALA A 301 -7.41 -4.44 -12.51
C ALA A 301 -7.23 -4.70 -14.01
N VAL A 302 -7.23 -3.65 -14.84
CA VAL A 302 -6.96 -3.75 -16.28
C VAL A 302 -5.53 -4.21 -16.56
N GLN A 303 -4.53 -3.68 -15.83
CA GLN A 303 -3.13 -4.12 -15.96
C GLN A 303 -2.95 -5.59 -15.54
N LEU A 304 -3.64 -6.03 -14.49
CA LEU A 304 -3.60 -7.42 -14.06
C LEU A 304 -4.24 -8.33 -15.11
N ALA A 305 -5.37 -7.91 -15.69
CA ALA A 305 -6.05 -8.66 -16.74
C ALA A 305 -5.19 -8.80 -18.01
N SER A 306 -4.48 -7.74 -18.42
CA SER A 306 -3.58 -7.82 -19.59
C SER A 306 -2.37 -8.72 -19.33
N LEU A 307 -1.78 -8.67 -18.14
CA LEU A 307 -0.72 -9.59 -17.75
C LEU A 307 -1.21 -11.04 -17.71
N GLN A 308 -2.42 -11.28 -17.20
CA GLN A 308 -3.05 -12.60 -17.20
C GLN A 308 -3.26 -13.13 -18.63
N GLU A 309 -3.68 -12.28 -19.56
CA GLU A 309 -3.83 -12.64 -20.98
C GLU A 309 -2.49 -13.07 -21.59
N VAL A 310 -1.41 -12.32 -21.31
CA VAL A 310 -0.06 -12.69 -21.76
C VAL A 310 0.37 -14.03 -21.18
N VAL A 311 0.19 -14.24 -19.88
CA VAL A 311 0.50 -15.52 -19.22
C VAL A 311 -0.26 -16.66 -19.86
N SER A 312 -1.58 -16.53 -20.02
CA SER A 312 -2.41 -17.57 -20.66
C SER A 312 -1.99 -17.83 -22.11
N SER A 313 -1.58 -16.80 -22.86
CA SER A 313 -1.06 -16.98 -24.23
C SER A 313 0.25 -17.79 -24.25
N LEU A 314 1.14 -17.55 -23.30
CA LEU A 314 2.41 -18.28 -23.17
C LEU A 314 2.18 -19.72 -22.71
N GLU A 315 1.24 -19.95 -21.79
CA GLU A 315 0.83 -21.30 -21.37
C GLU A 315 0.28 -22.12 -22.54
N VAL A 316 -0.52 -21.49 -23.41
CA VAL A 316 -1.03 -22.12 -24.63
C VAL A 316 0.12 -22.45 -25.60
N GLN A 317 1.07 -21.54 -25.81
CA GLN A 317 2.25 -21.78 -26.66
C GLN A 317 3.13 -22.92 -26.11
N LEU A 318 3.41 -22.93 -24.81
CA LEU A 318 4.15 -24.01 -24.17
C LEU A 318 3.45 -25.36 -24.32
N SER A 319 2.13 -25.38 -24.12
CA SER A 319 1.31 -26.58 -24.31
C SER A 319 1.34 -27.07 -25.76
N GLN A 320 1.35 -26.16 -26.73
CA GLN A 320 1.48 -26.50 -28.15
C GLN A 320 2.84 -27.11 -28.46
N ILE A 321 3.93 -26.47 -28.04
CA ILE A 321 5.30 -27.00 -28.24
C ILE A 321 5.45 -28.37 -27.59
N HIS A 322 4.88 -28.56 -26.40
CA HIS A 322 4.90 -29.86 -25.74
C HIS A 322 4.19 -30.95 -26.56
N ARG A 323 3.01 -30.63 -27.12
CA ARG A 323 2.29 -31.54 -28.04
C ARG A 323 3.13 -31.86 -29.28
N ASP A 324 3.77 -30.84 -29.87
CA ASP A 324 4.60 -31.02 -31.07
C ASP A 324 5.82 -31.90 -30.79
N ILE A 325 6.47 -31.74 -29.63
CA ILE A 325 7.59 -32.59 -29.19
C ILE A 325 7.14 -34.04 -29.03
N VAL A 326 5.99 -34.26 -28.38
CA VAL A 326 5.44 -35.62 -28.20
C VAL A 326 5.10 -36.26 -29.55
N SER A 327 4.45 -35.52 -30.47
CA SER A 327 4.14 -35.98 -31.82
C SER A 327 5.40 -36.34 -32.61
N ASN A 328 6.39 -35.44 -32.63
CA ASN A 328 7.67 -35.70 -33.29
C ASN A 328 8.36 -36.93 -32.70
N GLY A 329 8.34 -37.09 -31.38
CA GLY A 329 8.88 -38.28 -30.71
C GLY A 329 8.22 -39.59 -31.18
N GLN A 330 6.90 -39.58 -31.37
CA GLN A 330 6.17 -40.73 -31.91
C GLN A 330 6.56 -41.01 -33.38
N GLU A 331 6.63 -39.97 -34.22
CA GLU A 331 7.06 -40.09 -35.61
C GLU A 331 8.50 -40.63 -35.73
N TYR A 332 9.43 -40.13 -34.92
CA TYR A 332 10.80 -40.65 -34.84
C TYR A 332 10.85 -42.11 -34.42
N SER A 333 10.01 -42.53 -33.45
CA SER A 333 9.93 -43.93 -33.03
C SER A 333 9.48 -44.84 -34.16
N ILE A 334 8.45 -44.43 -34.92
CA ILE A 334 7.95 -45.18 -36.09
C ILE A 334 9.03 -45.27 -37.17
N LEU A 335 9.71 -44.15 -37.46
CA LEU A 335 10.78 -44.12 -38.46
C LEU A 335 11.94 -45.03 -38.07
N LEU A 336 12.30 -45.06 -36.78
CA LEU A 336 13.33 -45.94 -36.25
C LEU A 336 12.92 -47.42 -36.40
N GLU A 337 11.66 -47.76 -36.11
CA GLU A 337 11.15 -49.12 -36.31
C GLU A 337 11.27 -49.55 -37.78
N VAL A 338 10.82 -48.70 -38.72
CA VAL A 338 10.96 -48.97 -40.16
C VAL A 338 12.42 -49.11 -40.58
N LYS A 339 13.31 -48.23 -40.10
CA LYS A 339 14.75 -48.30 -40.37
C LYS A 339 15.33 -49.63 -39.88
N THR A 340 15.04 -50.02 -38.64
CA THR A 340 15.53 -51.30 -38.09
C THR A 340 15.00 -52.50 -38.85
N ARG A 341 13.76 -52.45 -39.38
CA ARG A 341 13.23 -53.49 -40.26
C ARG A 341 13.99 -53.56 -41.59
N LEU A 342 14.19 -52.42 -42.26
CA LEU A 342 14.94 -52.35 -43.50
C LEU A 342 16.41 -52.80 -43.33
N GLU A 343 17.04 -52.48 -42.20
CA GLU A 343 18.39 -52.95 -41.88
C GLU A 343 18.44 -54.49 -41.77
N LYS A 344 17.41 -55.12 -41.19
CA LYS A 344 17.28 -56.59 -41.19
C LYS A 344 17.10 -57.15 -42.60
N GLU A 345 16.21 -56.56 -43.40
CA GLU A 345 16.00 -56.97 -44.80
C GLU A 345 17.30 -56.87 -45.62
N ILE A 346 18.07 -55.79 -45.47
CA ILE A 346 19.39 -55.63 -46.13
C ILE A 346 20.39 -56.68 -45.64
N ALA A 347 20.42 -56.99 -44.35
CA ALA A 347 21.29 -58.03 -43.80
C ALA A 347 20.94 -59.41 -44.38
N GLU A 348 19.65 -59.72 -44.50
CA GLU A 348 19.19 -60.94 -45.16
C GLU A 348 19.54 -60.96 -46.65
N TYR A 349 19.36 -59.85 -47.37
CA TYR A 349 19.77 -59.74 -48.77
C TYR A 349 21.28 -59.95 -48.94
N ARG A 350 22.11 -59.38 -48.06
CA ARG A 350 23.57 -59.62 -48.07
C ARG A 350 23.89 -61.10 -47.84
N ARG A 351 23.25 -61.75 -46.86
CA ARG A 351 23.41 -63.19 -46.60
C ARG A 351 23.05 -64.04 -47.82
N LEU A 352 21.97 -63.71 -48.53
CA LEU A 352 21.55 -64.43 -49.74
C LEU A 352 22.50 -64.18 -50.92
N LEU A 353 23.02 -62.97 -51.09
CA LEU A 353 23.98 -62.63 -52.15
C LEU A 353 25.38 -63.22 -51.92
N GLU A 354 25.79 -63.37 -50.66
CA GLU A 354 27.06 -63.99 -50.30
C GLU A 354 27.05 -65.53 -50.47
N GLY A 355 25.89 -66.12 -50.80
CA GLY A 355 25.73 -67.57 -50.93
C GLY A 355 25.73 -68.25 -49.57
N GLU A 356 25.04 -69.38 -49.47
CA GLU A 356 25.01 -70.24 -48.28
C GLU A 356 26.37 -70.95 -48.10
N ASP A 357 27.45 -70.19 -47.94
CA ASP A 357 28.79 -70.71 -47.66
C ASP A 357 28.90 -71.00 -46.16
N GLU A 358 28.41 -72.17 -45.77
CA GLU A 358 29.02 -72.99 -44.71
C GLU A 358 30.47 -73.32 -45.14
N SER A 359 31.35 -72.34 -45.04
CA SER A 359 32.78 -72.58 -44.94
C SER A 359 33.24 -71.99 -43.62
N SER A 360 33.76 -72.87 -42.77
CA SER A 360 34.31 -72.60 -41.46
C SER A 360 35.26 -71.40 -41.48
N LYS A 361 34.74 -70.20 -41.27
CA LYS A 361 35.54 -69.05 -40.90
C LYS A 361 35.59 -69.06 -39.39
N GLN A 362 36.72 -69.49 -38.84
CA GLN A 362 37.04 -69.29 -37.43
C GLN A 362 36.71 -67.84 -37.05
N VAL A 363 35.66 -67.68 -36.26
CA VAL A 363 35.32 -66.38 -35.68
C VAL A 363 36.31 -66.16 -34.54
N ILE A 364 37.39 -65.45 -34.84
CA ILE A 364 38.26 -64.90 -33.80
C ILE A 364 37.49 -63.74 -33.18
N THR A 365 36.80 -63.99 -32.06
CA THR A 365 36.07 -62.98 -31.31
C THR A 365 37.07 -62.09 -30.59
N LYS A 366 37.49 -60.99 -31.24
CA LYS A 366 38.30 -59.96 -30.57
C LYS A 366 37.38 -59.12 -29.69
N VAL A 367 37.41 -59.38 -28.38
CA VAL A 367 36.73 -58.52 -27.40
C VAL A 367 37.57 -57.26 -27.28
N ILE A 368 37.01 -56.17 -27.80
CA ILE A 368 37.62 -54.85 -27.73
C ILE A 368 36.88 -54.08 -26.66
N THR A 369 37.47 -54.02 -25.47
CA THR A 369 36.94 -53.21 -24.37
C THR A 369 37.42 -51.78 -24.57
N VAL A 370 36.50 -50.89 -24.94
CA VAL A 370 36.78 -49.46 -25.07
C VAL A 370 36.25 -48.77 -23.83
N VAL A 371 37.15 -48.30 -22.97
CA VAL A 371 36.78 -47.50 -21.80
C VAL A 371 36.92 -46.03 -22.18
N GLU A 372 35.79 -45.34 -22.24
CA GLU A 372 35.71 -43.92 -22.54
C GLU A 372 35.34 -43.14 -21.28
N THR A 373 36.22 -42.24 -20.86
CA THR A 373 35.91 -41.28 -19.80
C THR A 373 35.36 -40.01 -20.40
N VAL A 374 34.09 -39.73 -20.11
CA VAL A 374 33.34 -38.56 -20.58
C VAL A 374 33.24 -37.54 -19.47
N VAL A 375 33.62 -36.29 -19.75
CA VAL A 375 33.39 -35.14 -18.86
C VAL A 375 32.73 -34.03 -19.70
N ASP A 376 31.63 -33.47 -19.20
CA ASP A 376 30.80 -32.44 -19.87
C ASP A 376 30.39 -32.76 -21.33
N GLY A 377 29.99 -34.01 -21.57
CA GLY A 377 29.38 -34.43 -22.84
C GLY A 377 30.34 -34.59 -24.02
N LYS A 378 31.66 -34.53 -23.81
CA LYS A 378 32.66 -34.89 -24.84
C LYS A 378 33.63 -35.95 -24.32
N VAL A 379 33.88 -36.99 -25.14
CA VAL A 379 34.83 -38.08 -24.86
C VAL A 379 36.24 -37.53 -24.92
N VAL A 380 36.96 -37.49 -23.78
CA VAL A 380 38.27 -36.82 -23.67
C VAL A 380 39.43 -37.82 -23.78
N GLN A 381 39.19 -39.10 -23.51
CA GLN A 381 40.17 -40.17 -23.70
C GLN A 381 39.45 -41.50 -23.98
N SER A 382 39.94 -42.22 -24.98
CA SER A 382 39.49 -43.57 -25.35
C SER A 382 40.70 -44.48 -25.36
N SER A 383 40.71 -45.48 -24.47
CA SER A 383 41.74 -46.51 -24.40
C SER A 383 41.15 -47.81 -24.94
N LYS A 384 41.85 -48.42 -25.90
CA LYS A 384 41.43 -49.63 -26.60
C LYS A 384 42.43 -50.75 -26.34
N THR A 385 42.04 -51.73 -25.55
CA THR A 385 42.79 -52.99 -25.39
C THR A 385 42.08 -54.11 -26.15
N VAL A 386 42.88 -55.01 -26.74
CA VAL A 386 42.39 -56.08 -27.61
C VAL A 386 42.93 -57.39 -27.04
N ASP A 387 42.06 -58.15 -26.40
CA ASP A 387 42.38 -59.51 -25.97
C ASP A 387 41.85 -60.51 -27.02
N VAL A 388 42.68 -61.53 -27.31
CA VAL A 388 42.41 -62.54 -28.33
C VAL A 388 42.42 -63.89 -27.64
N ASP A 389 41.24 -64.38 -27.26
CA ASP A 389 41.08 -65.77 -26.85
C ASP A 389 40.81 -66.64 -28.08
N VAL A 390 41.59 -67.71 -28.21
CA VAL A 390 41.46 -68.72 -29.27
C VAL A 390 40.90 -69.97 -28.61
N ASP A 391 39.57 -70.08 -28.59
CA ASP A 391 38.91 -71.31 -28.16
C ASP A 391 38.98 -72.34 -29.30
N ASN A 392 39.82 -73.36 -29.12
CA ASN A 392 39.79 -74.58 -29.90
C ASN A 392 38.65 -75.46 -29.37
N VAL A 393 37.61 -75.68 -30.18
CA VAL A 393 36.55 -76.66 -29.89
C VAL A 393 36.75 -77.85 -30.83
N GLU A 394 36.97 -79.03 -30.26
CA GLU A 394 36.92 -80.35 -30.92
C GLU A 394 35.47 -80.78 -31.17
#